data_AF-E0PCV4-F1
#
_entry.id   AF-E0PCV4-F1
#
_cell.length_a   1.000
_cell.length_b   1.000
_cell.length_c   1.000
_cell.angle_alpha   90.00
_cell.angle_beta   90.00
_cell.angle_gamma   90.00
#
_symmetry.space_group_name_H-M   'P 1'
#
loop_
_entity.id
_entity.type
_entity.pdbx_description
1 polymer ?
#
loop_
_entity_poly.entity_id
_entity_poly.type
_entity_poly.pdbx_seq_one_letter_code
_entity_poly.pdbx_strand_id
1 'polypeptide(L)'
;MLEKLKRVATPKRIVGLTIVILVLVFGFQNRNSVELSVIFFSIKLPLIVLIVALYVLGVISGWMFKRNDVKKIVSDVQKETKEELAELKNQLSTD
;
A
#
# COMPACT_ATOMS: atom_id res chain seq x y z
N MET A 1 31.96 10.16 1.62
CA MET A 1 31.18 8.94 1.25
C MET A 1 30.06 8.64 2.25
N LEU A 2 30.35 8.63 3.56
CA LEU A 2 29.39 8.46 4.66
C LEU A 2 28.21 9.47 4.65
N GLU A 3 28.45 10.73 4.28
CA GLU A 3 27.40 11.76 4.23
C GLU A 3 26.35 11.53 3.14
N LYS A 4 26.74 10.91 2.01
CA LYS A 4 25.80 10.57 0.93
C LYS A 4 24.90 9.40 1.34
N LEU A 5 25.43 8.43 2.09
CA LEU A 5 24.65 7.31 2.66
C LEU A 5 23.59 7.84 3.65
N LYS A 6 23.96 8.78 4.52
CA LYS A 6 23.04 9.39 5.50
C LYS A 6 21.87 10.14 4.85
N ARG A 7 22.08 10.71 3.65
CA ARG A 7 21.04 11.41 2.86
C ARG A 7 20.08 10.46 2.13
N VAL A 8 20.53 9.26 1.77
CA VAL A 8 19.72 8.22 1.11
C VAL A 8 18.98 7.35 2.13
N ALA A 9 19.52 7.25 3.35
CA ALA A 9 18.98 6.54 4.51
C ALA A 9 17.75 7.24 5.14
N THR A 10 16.72 7.53 4.34
CA THR A 10 15.41 7.91 4.88
C THR A 10 14.79 6.67 5.54
N PRO A 11 14.19 6.76 6.75
CA PRO A 11 13.66 5.59 7.47
C PRO A 11 12.72 4.73 6.61
N LYS A 12 11.87 5.38 5.80
CA LYS A 12 11.00 4.69 4.82
C LYS A 12 11.76 3.87 3.78
N ARG A 13 12.89 4.38 3.28
CA ARG A 13 13.71 3.68 2.29
C ARG A 13 14.44 2.50 2.90
N ILE A 14 14.92 2.66 4.14
CA ILE A 14 15.56 1.57 4.90
C ILE A 14 14.55 0.44 5.11
N VAL A 15 13.35 0.75 5.61
CA VAL A 15 12.30 -0.26 5.81
C VAL A 15 11.95 -0.98 4.50
N GLY A 16 11.77 -0.24 3.41
CA GLY A 16 11.51 -0.83 2.09
C GLY A 16 12.65 -1.75 1.63
N LEU A 17 13.90 -1.32 1.76
CA LEU A 17 15.07 -2.12 1.40
C LEU A 17 15.17 -3.38 2.25
N THR A 18 14.97 -3.27 3.56
CA THR A 18 14.96 -4.42 4.49
C THR A 18 13.90 -5.44 4.10
N ILE A 19 12.68 -5.01 3.77
CA ILE A 19 11.61 -5.90 3.31
C ILE A 19 12.02 -6.65 2.04
N VAL A 20 12.60 -5.95 1.05
CA VAL A 20 13.07 -6.58 -0.19
C VAL A 20 14.15 -7.63 0.09
N ILE A 21 15.12 -7.32 0.95
CA ILE A 21 16.18 -8.26 1.33
C ILE A 21 15.57 -9.50 2.02
N LEU A 22 14.63 -9.31 2.95
CA LEU A 22 13.95 -10.41 3.62
C LEU A 22 13.19 -11.31 2.64
N VAL A 23 12.48 -10.71 1.68
CA VAL A 23 11.77 -11.47 0.63
C VAL A 23 12.73 -12.33 -0.18
N LEU A 24 13.87 -11.77 -0.58
CA LEU A 24 14.89 -12.51 -1.33
C LEU A 24 15.48 -13.65 -0.50
N VAL A 25 15.93 -13.37 0.73
CA VAL A 25 16.52 -14.38 1.62
C VAL A 25 15.50 -15.50 1.90
N PHE A 26 14.26 -15.15 2.23
CA PHE A 26 13.21 -16.11 2.51
C PHE A 26 12.94 -17.02 1.29
N GLY A 27 12.84 -16.45 0.08
CA GLY A 27 12.61 -17.22 -1.13
C GLY A 27 13.81 -18.10 -1.54
N PHE A 28 15.06 -17.65 -1.29
CA PHE A 28 16.24 -18.47 -1.54
C PHE A 28 16.45 -19.58 -0.50
N GLN A 29 16.06 -19.35 0.75
CA GLN A 29 16.10 -20.36 1.82
C GLN A 29 15.00 -21.41 1.65
N ASN A 30 13.80 -20.98 1.26
CA ASN A 30 12.67 -21.88 1.01
C ASN A 30 12.55 -22.20 -0.49
N ARG A 31 13.44 -23.06 -0.99
CA ARG A 31 13.33 -23.59 -2.36
C ARG A 31 12.30 -24.70 -2.53
N ASN A 32 11.58 -25.05 -1.46
CA ASN A 32 10.54 -26.05 -1.52
C ASN A 32 9.41 -25.60 -2.45
N SER A 33 8.81 -26.58 -3.13
CA SER A 33 7.61 -26.36 -3.90
C SER A 33 6.41 -26.28 -2.97
N VAL A 34 5.53 -25.32 -3.22
CA VAL A 34 4.24 -25.18 -2.54
C VAL A 34 3.12 -25.50 -3.50
N GLU A 35 2.05 -26.08 -2.96
CA GLU A 35 0.83 -26.30 -3.70
C GLU A 35 -0.11 -25.11 -3.46
N LEU A 36 -0.43 -24.40 -4.54
CA LEU A 36 -1.37 -23.30 -4.54
C LEU A 36 -2.71 -23.81 -5.05
N SER A 37 -3.69 -23.93 -4.15
CA SER A 37 -5.08 -24.21 -4.51
C SER A 37 -5.84 -22.90 -4.73
N VAL A 38 -6.33 -22.73 -5.95
CA VAL A 38 -7.33 -21.74 -6.35
C VAL A 38 -8.69 -22.44 -6.50
N ILE A 39 -9.74 -21.64 -6.72
CA ILE A 39 -11.16 -22.04 -6.62
C ILE A 39 -11.48 -23.40 -7.26
N PHE A 40 -10.87 -23.74 -8.40
CA PHE A 40 -11.11 -25.01 -9.11
C PHE A 40 -9.84 -25.79 -9.47
N PHE A 41 -8.64 -25.29 -9.13
CA PHE A 41 -7.38 -25.87 -9.60
C PHE A 41 -6.30 -25.80 -8.52
N SER A 42 -5.44 -26.82 -8.47
CA SER A 42 -4.22 -26.79 -7.66
C SER A 42 -3.00 -26.80 -8.58
N ILE A 43 -2.08 -25.89 -8.34
CA ILE A 43 -0.83 -25.78 -9.11
C ILE A 43 0.33 -25.90 -8.12
N LYS A 44 1.29 -26.78 -8.41
CA LYS A 44 2.55 -26.84 -7.66
C LYS A 44 3.56 -25.90 -8.29
N LEU A 45 4.03 -24.93 -7.51
CA LEU A 45 5.03 -23.96 -7.95
C LEU A 45 6.12 -23.77 -6.90
N PRO A 46 7.34 -23.42 -7.32
CA PRO A 46 8.39 -23.04 -6.38
C PRO A 46 7.93 -21.85 -5.54
N LEU A 47 8.15 -21.89 -4.23
CA LEU A 47 7.70 -20.85 -3.31
C LEU A 47 8.23 -19.45 -3.67
N ILE A 48 9.44 -19.36 -4.24
CA ILE A 48 9.99 -18.10 -4.77
C ILE A 48 9.10 -17.48 -5.85
N VAL A 49 8.52 -18.28 -6.74
CA VAL A 49 7.64 -17.80 -7.82
C VAL A 49 6.36 -17.21 -7.22
N LEU A 50 5.80 -17.89 -6.20
CA LEU A 50 4.60 -17.42 -5.50
C LEU A 50 4.85 -16.07 -4.81
N ILE A 51 5.97 -15.93 -4.10
CA ILE A 51 6.29 -14.68 -3.37
C ILE A 51 6.49 -13.53 -4.35
N VAL A 52 7.23 -13.74 -5.44
CA VAL A 52 7.46 -12.69 -6.44
C VAL A 52 6.13 -12.25 -7.06
N ALA A 53 5.25 -13.19 -7.41
CA ALA A 53 3.92 -12.88 -7.92
C ALA A 53 3.08 -12.06 -6.93
N LEU A 54 3.03 -12.49 -5.66
CA LEU A 54 2.31 -11.77 -4.59
C LEU A 54 2.90 -10.38 -4.33
N TYR A 55 4.23 -10.25 -4.35
CA TYR A 55 4.90 -8.96 -4.20
C TYR A 55 4.50 -7.99 -5.32
N VAL A 56 4.53 -8.45 -6.58
CA VAL A 56 4.11 -7.65 -7.74
C VAL A 56 2.64 -7.24 -7.61
N LEU A 57 1.74 -8.15 -7.23
CA LEU A 57 0.34 -7.82 -6.98
C LEU A 57 0.18 -6.78 -5.86
N GLY A 58 0.96 -6.89 -4.78
CA GLY A 58 0.97 -5.92 -3.69
C GLY A 58 1.45 -4.53 -4.15
N VAL A 59 2.48 -4.47 -4.99
CA VAL A 59 2.97 -3.21 -5.56
C VAL A 59 1.95 -2.59 -6.51
N ILE A 60 1.35 -3.38 -7.39
CA ILE A 60 0.33 -2.90 -8.34
C ILE A 60 -0.90 -2.39 -7.58
N SER A 61 -1.42 -3.15 -6.63
CA SER A 61 -2.58 -2.74 -5.82
C SER A 61 -2.28 -1.49 -4.99
N GLY A 62 -1.10 -1.42 -4.36
CA GLY A 62 -0.65 -0.22 -3.64
C GLY A 62 -0.43 0.99 -4.54
N TRP A 63 -0.01 0.80 -5.78
CA TRP A 63 0.14 1.87 -6.77
C TRP A 63 -1.21 2.36 -7.30
N MET A 64 -2.17 1.45 -7.49
CA MET A 64 -3.52 1.77 -7.96
C MET A 64 -4.30 2.58 -6.92
N PHE A 65 -4.13 2.31 -5.62
CA PHE A 65 -4.75 3.06 -4.52
C PHE A 65 -4.04 4.39 -4.16
N LYS A 66 -3.40 5.05 -5.13
CA LYS A 66 -2.60 6.26 -4.88
C LYS A 66 -3.44 7.33 -4.17
N ARG A 67 -2.87 7.90 -3.09
CA ARG A 67 -3.49 8.82 -2.11
C ARG A 67 -4.27 10.04 -2.66
N ASN A 68 -4.16 10.34 -3.95
CA ASN A 68 -4.86 11.46 -4.58
C ASN A 68 -6.37 11.25 -4.58
N ASP A 69 -6.84 10.02 -4.80
CA ASP A 69 -8.28 9.73 -4.84
C ASP A 69 -8.90 9.87 -3.44
N VAL A 70 -8.20 9.36 -2.42
CA VAL A 70 -8.60 9.51 -1.02
C VAL A 70 -8.58 10.97 -0.58
N LYS A 71 -7.58 11.75 -0.98
CA LYS A 71 -7.53 13.19 -0.67
C LYS A 71 -8.70 13.95 -1.28
N LYS A 72 -9.09 13.60 -2.50
CA LYS A 72 -10.18 14.26 -3.23
C LYS A 72 -11.54 13.98 -2.58
N ILE A 73 -11.79 12.72 -2.24
CA ILE A 73 -13.00 12.31 -1.51
C ILE A 73 -13.10 13.05 -0.16
N VAL A 74 -12.01 13.13 0.60
CA VAL A 74 -12.01 13.81 1.91
C VAL A 74 -12.24 15.32 1.76
N SER A 75 -11.69 15.96 0.71
CA SER A 75 -11.92 17.39 0.49
C SER A 75 -13.35 17.70 0.06
N ASP A 76 -13.96 16.83 -0.75
CA ASP A 76 -15.33 17.03 -1.23
C ASP A 76 -16.32 16.89 -0.07
N VAL A 77 -16.16 15.86 0.77
CA VAL A 77 -16.97 15.67 2.00
C VAL A 77 -16.81 16.84 2.97
N GLN A 78 -15.57 17.32 3.20
CA GLN A 78 -15.36 18.47 4.09
C GLN A 78 -16.03 19.75 3.59
N LYS A 79 -16.14 19.93 2.26
CA LYS A 79 -16.76 21.11 1.68
C LYS A 79 -18.27 21.07 1.88
N GLU A 80 -18.89 19.92 1.61
CA GLU A 80 -20.33 19.70 1.78
C GLU A 80 -20.75 19.87 3.24
N THR A 81 -20.03 19.28 4.20
CA THR A 81 -20.32 19.46 5.63
C THR A 81 -20.20 20.92 6.08
N LYS A 82 -19.26 21.69 5.54
CA LYS A 82 -19.12 23.12 5.88
C LYS A 82 -20.27 23.95 5.31
N GLU A 83 -20.76 23.62 4.13
CA GLU A 83 -21.90 24.27 3.50
C GLU A 83 -23.18 23.99 4.31
N GLU A 84 -23.44 22.73 4.69
CA GLU A 84 -24.58 22.35 5.55
C GLU A 84 -24.53 23.05 6.92
N LEU A 85 -23.36 23.08 7.57
CA LEU A 85 -23.22 23.75 8.87
C LEU A 85 -23.41 25.27 8.79
N ALA A 86 -23.01 25.90 7.67
CA ALA A 86 -23.24 27.32 7.45
C ALA A 86 -24.74 27.62 7.22
N GLU A 87 -25.44 26.73 6.52
CA GLU A 87 -26.88 26.84 6.26
C GLU A 87 -27.70 26.70 7.55
N LEU A 88 -27.39 25.69 8.37
CA LEU A 88 -28.02 25.49 9.68
C LEU A 88 -27.80 26.67 10.62
N LYS A 89 -26.59 27.26 10.62
CA LYS A 89 -26.28 28.44 11.45
C LYS A 89 -27.07 29.68 11.02
N ASN A 90 -27.30 29.87 9.72
CA ASN A 90 -28.10 30.99 9.22
C ASN A 90 -29.59 30.83 9.55
N GLN A 91 -30.11 29.60 9.50
CA GLN A 91 -31.50 29.31 9.92
C GLN A 91 -31.70 29.62 11.42
N LEU A 92 -30.77 29.19 12.28
CA LEU A 92 -30.82 29.43 13.72
C LEU A 92 -30.58 30.89 14.16
N SER A 93 -30.04 31.74 13.27
CA SER A 93 -29.79 33.16 13.58
C SER A 93 -30.91 34.09 13.07
N THR A 94 -31.91 33.54 12.36
CA THR A 94 -33.02 34.30 11.76
C THR A 94 -34.33 34.15 12.54
N ASP A 95 -34.40 33.18 13.49
CA ASP A 95 -35.39 33.11 14.59
C ASP A 95 -34.89 33.90 15.82
#